data_AF-A0A9E0CTU4-F1
#
_entry.id   AF-A0A9E0CTU4-F1
#
_cell.length_a   1.000
_cell.length_b   1.000
_cell.length_c   1.000
_cell.angle_alpha   90.00
_cell.angle_beta   90.00
_cell.angle_gamma   90.00
#
_symmetry.space_group_name_H-M   'P 1'
#
loop_
_entity.id
_entity.type
_entity.pdbx_description
1 polymer ?
#
loop_
_entity_poly.entity_id
_entity_poly.type
_entity_poly.pdbx_seq_one_letter_code
_entity_poly.pdbx_strand_id
1 'polypeptide(L)' 'MSRRTIAYQPALDGTRALAVTAVLLFHGGVSWMSGGYLGVSVFFTLSGYLITSLLLTEHAST' A
#
# COMPACT_ATOMS: atom_id res chain seq x y z
N MET A 1 2.78 1.34 -29.32
CA MET A 1 2.87 1.85 -27.94
C MET A 1 3.13 0.67 -27.01
N SER A 2 4.27 0.62 -26.34
CA SER A 2 4.57 -0.47 -25.38
C SER A 2 3.67 -0.31 -24.17
N ARG A 3 2.74 -1.23 -23.96
CA ARG A 3 1.88 -1.29 -22.75
C ARG A 3 2.81 -1.50 -21.55
N ARG A 4 3.16 -0.44 -20.83
CA ARG A 4 3.94 -0.55 -19.59
C ARG A 4 2.99 -1.02 -18.50
N THR A 5 2.75 -2.32 -18.44
CA THR A 5 2.06 -2.92 -17.30
C THR A 5 2.98 -2.80 -16.08
N ILE A 6 2.47 -2.20 -14.99
CA ILE A 6 3.16 -2.28 -13.69
C ILE A 6 3.28 -3.77 -13.35
N ALA A 7 4.52 -4.29 -13.33
CA ALA A 7 4.75 -5.68 -12.98
C ALA A 7 4.25 -5.90 -11.55
N TYR A 8 3.53 -7.00 -11.34
CA TYR A 8 3.09 -7.40 -10.01
C TYR A 8 4.31 -7.51 -9.09
N GLN A 9 4.29 -6.79 -7.98
CA GLN A 9 5.37 -6.76 -7.01
C GLN A 9 4.87 -7.25 -5.64
N PRO A 10 5.01 -8.56 -5.34
CA PRO A 10 4.49 -9.16 -4.10
C PRO A 10 4.98 -8.45 -2.83
N ALA A 11 6.18 -7.87 -2.86
CA ALA A 11 6.73 -7.13 -1.72
C ALA A 11 5.88 -5.90 -1.33
N LEU A 12 5.21 -5.24 -2.29
CA LEU A 12 4.34 -4.10 -2.01
C LEU A 12 3.05 -4.56 -1.30
N ASP A 13 2.53 -5.73 -1.65
CA ASP A 13 1.37 -6.29 -0.96
C ASP A 13 1.72 -6.79 0.43
N GLY A 14 2.88 -7.44 0.58
CA GLY A 14 3.40 -7.87 1.88
C GLY A 14 3.62 -6.69 2.83
N THR A 15 4.20 -5.59 2.33
CA THR A 15 4.40 -4.37 3.15
C THR A 15 3.08 -3.70 3.52
N ARG A 16 2.09 -3.69 2.62
CA ARG A 16 0.73 -3.22 2.94
C ARG A 16 0.05 -4.09 3.99
N ALA A 17 0.17 -5.42 3.89
CA ALA A 17 -0.37 -6.36 4.87
C ALA A 17 0.27 -6.13 6.24
N LEU A 18 1.60 -6.02 6.31
CA LEU A 18 2.31 -5.70 7.55
C LEU A 18 1.86 -4.36 8.14
N ALA A 19 1.70 -3.33 7.30
CA ALA A 19 1.24 -2.02 7.73
C ALA A 19 -0.18 -2.08 8.34
N VAL A 20 -1.13 -2.76 7.70
CA VAL A 20 -2.49 -2.89 8.23
C VAL A 20 -2.54 -3.74 9.49
N THR A 21 -1.74 -4.81 9.57
CA THR A 21 -1.61 -5.62 10.78
C THR A 21 -1.09 -4.80 11.96
N ALA A 22 -0.07 -3.97 11.76
CA ALA A 22 0.44 -3.07 12.79
C ALA A 22 -0.65 -2.08 13.28
N VAL A 23 -1.46 -1.54 12.37
CA VAL A 23 -2.61 -0.68 12.70
C VAL A 23 -3.64 -1.42 13.55
N LEU A 24 -3.99 -2.66 13.16
CA LEU A 24 -4.96 -3.47 13.89
C LEU A 24 -4.45 -3.83 15.29
N LEU A 25 -3.19 -4.21 15.43
CA LEU A 25 -2.58 -4.52 16.74
C LEU A 25 -2.52 -3.29 17.64
N PHE A 26 -2.23 -2.11 17.10
CA PHE A 26 -2.30 -0.84 17.83
C PHE A 26 -3.71 -0.57 18.37
N HIS A 27 -4.74 -0.71 17.54
CA HIS A 27 -6.14 -0.53 17.97
C HIS A 27 -6.63 -1.66 18.89
N GLY A 28 -6.04 -2.85 18.79
CA GLY A 28 -6.32 -4.02 19.62
C GLY A 28 -5.76 -3.93 21.05
N GLY A 29 -5.13 -2.81 21.42
CA GLY A 29 -4.65 -2.57 22.79
C GLY A 29 -3.36 -3.30 23.14
N VAL A 30 -2.54 -3.68 22.15
CA VAL A 30 -1.22 -4.27 22.39
C VAL A 30 -0.31 -3.22 23.04
N SER A 31 -0.01 -3.42 24.32
CA SER A 31 0.61 -2.41 25.21
C SER A 31 1.97 -1.88 24.76
N TRP A 32 2.74 -2.65 23.99
CA TRP A 32 4.04 -2.24 23.46
C TRP A 32 3.96 -1.61 22.06
N MET A 33 2.78 -1.68 21.42
CA MET A 33 2.57 -1.14 20.08
C MET A 33 2.20 0.34 20.19
N SER A 34 3.12 1.23 19.83
CA SER A 34 2.87 2.66 19.67
C SER A 34 3.05 3.06 18.21
N GLY A 35 2.41 4.16 17.79
CA GLY A 35 2.62 4.69 16.44
C GLY A 35 1.77 4.07 15.33
N GLY A 36 0.52 3.67 15.62
CA GLY A 36 -0.41 3.15 14.59
C GLY A 36 -0.57 4.07 13.37
N TYR A 37 -0.35 5.38 13.52
CA TYR A 37 -0.36 6.34 12.41
C TYR A 37 0.68 6.04 11.32
N LEU A 38 1.84 5.45 11.66
CA LEU A 38 2.85 5.08 10.66
C LEU A 38 2.34 3.98 9.73
N GLY A 39 1.67 2.96 10.28
CA GLY A 39 1.06 1.90 9.49
C GLY A 39 -0.01 2.44 8.55
N VAL A 40 -0.83 3.39 9.03
CA VAL A 40 -1.81 4.11 8.20
C VAL A 40 -1.12 4.85 7.06
N SER A 41 -0.11 5.68 7.36
CA SER A 41 0.63 6.45 6.36
C SER A 41 1.27 5.55 5.29
N VAL A 42 1.99 4.50 5.69
CA VAL A 42 2.63 3.56 4.75
C VAL A 42 1.60 2.87 3.87
N PHE A 43 0.51 2.36 4.44
CA PHE A 43 -0.53 1.66 3.69
C PHE A 43 -1.17 2.55 2.62
N PHE A 44 -1.57 3.77 2.99
CA PHE A 44 -2.22 4.68 2.06
C PHE A 44 -1.27 5.25 1.00
N THR A 45 -0.01 5.54 1.35
CA THR A 45 0.99 5.99 0.36
C THR A 45 1.27 4.91 -0.68
N LEU A 46 1.50 3.66 -0.26
CA LEU A 46 1.76 2.56 -1.20
C LEU A 46 0.55 2.24 -2.08
N SER A 47 -0.65 2.26 -1.49
CA SER A 47 -1.89 2.03 -2.23
C SER A 47 -2.14 3.17 -3.23
N GLY A 48 -1.93 4.42 -2.83
CA GLY A 48 -2.02 5.58 -3.73
C GLY A 48 -1.03 5.47 -4.89
N TYR A 49 0.23 5.15 -4.62
CA TYR A 49 1.24 4.92 -5.67
C TYR A 49 0.80 3.85 -6.68
N LEU A 50 0.33 2.69 -6.22
CA LEU A 50 -0.14 1.60 -7.08
C LEU A 50 -1.36 2.00 -7.91
N ILE A 51 -2.39 2.55 -7.26
CA ILE A 51 -3.64 2.96 -7.92
C ILE A 51 -3.35 4.04 -8.96
N THR A 52 -2.63 5.10 -8.61
CA THR A 52 -2.28 6.16 -9.56
C THR A 52 -1.45 5.62 -10.74
N SER A 53 -0.52 4.70 -10.49
CA SER A 53 0.26 4.08 -11.56
C SER A 53 -0.60 3.25 -12.52
N LEU A 54 -1.60 2.52 -11.98
CA LEU A 54 -2.58 1.80 -12.79
C LEU A 54 -3.44 2.75 -13.62
N LEU A 55 -3.96 3.81 -13.00
CA LEU A 55 -4.77 4.83 -13.69
C LEU A 55 -4.00 5.52 -14.83
N LEU A 56 -2.73 5.85 -14.62
CA LEU A 56 -1.88 6.43 -15.67
C LEU A 56 -1.67 5.45 -16.84
N THR A 57 -1.52 4.16 -16.55
CA THR A 57 -1.37 3.12 -17.57
C THR A 57 -2.65 2.93 -18.37
N GLU A 58 -3.80 2.93 -17.70
CA GLU A 58 -5.13 2.85 -18.31
C GLU A 58 -5.40 4.07 -19.19
N HIS A 59 -5.14 5.27 -18.68
CA HIS A 59 -5.30 6.52 -19.41
C HIS A 59 -4.44 6.57 -20.68
N ALA A 60 -3.18 6.11 -20.62
CA ALA A 60 -2.31 6.06 -21.81
C ALA A 60 -2.73 5.00 -22.84
N SER A 61 -3.64 4.09 -22.47
CA SER A 61 -4.16 3.03 -23.35
C SER A 61 -5.49 3.40 -24.01
N THR A 62 -6.04 4.58 -23.70
CA THR A 62 -7.25 5.17 -24.31
C THR A 62 -6.85 6.20 -25.36
#